data_AF-A0A7S1GRJ4-F1
#
_entry.id   AF-A0A7S1GRJ4-F1
#
_cell.length_a   1.000
_cell.length_b   1.000
_cell.length_c   1.000
_cell.angle_alpha   90.00
_cell.angle_beta   90.00
_cell.angle_gamma   90.00
#
_symmetry.space_group_name_H-M   'P 1'
#
loop_
_entity.id
_entity.type
_entity.pdbx_description
1 polymer ?
#
loop_
_entity_poly.entity_id
_entity_poly.type
_entity_poly.pdbx_seq_one_letter_code
_entity_poly.pdbx_strand_id
1 'polypeptide(L)'
;FYVQTFRSTMTSLFPGVAAAGGGGSGAAPATAEPADDGKMVDLTRMIDNKECYARNEAPGFPMTNLFIGDTRLGCKSDADEQLILHISFQEFVKLHSLKFTEFNQGLNPEENPSRVHIYVNRENLGFEDCDDVDPTQTLDLTAADLRESADAIHLKFVKFQRVRSVTFFIEDNAGGDVSALGGLKLYGRPVATTNMSEFKKKT
;
A
#
# COMPACT_ATOMS: atom_id res chain seq x y z
N PHE A 1 -15.86 46.70 -57.14
CA PHE A 1 -14.89 47.80 -56.97
C PHE A 1 -14.19 47.60 -55.64
N TYR A 2 -12.98 47.03 -55.67
CA TYR A 2 -11.71 47.69 -55.30
C TYR A 2 -11.43 47.52 -53.77
N VAL A 3 -10.63 46.57 -53.27
CA VAL A 3 -9.18 46.26 -53.41
C VAL A 3 -8.37 46.73 -52.17
N GLN A 4 -7.50 45.82 -51.70
CA GLN A 4 -6.25 45.96 -50.91
C GLN A 4 -6.31 46.40 -49.43
N THR A 5 -5.79 45.60 -48.46
CA THR A 5 -4.39 45.22 -48.15
C THR A 5 -3.57 46.35 -47.54
N PHE A 6 -3.11 46.20 -46.30
CA PHE A 6 -1.77 46.64 -45.87
C PHE A 6 -1.26 45.79 -44.70
N ARG A 7 -0.14 45.09 -44.93
CA ARG A 7 0.74 44.54 -43.88
C ARG A 7 1.54 45.70 -43.30
N SER A 8 1.89 45.62 -42.01
CA SER A 8 3.13 46.25 -41.54
C SER A 8 3.68 45.53 -40.31
N THR A 9 4.83 44.91 -40.50
CA THR A 9 5.76 44.44 -39.48
C THR A 9 6.70 45.59 -39.16
N MET A 10 6.91 45.94 -37.89
CA MET A 10 8.14 46.64 -37.50
C MET A 10 8.54 46.38 -36.05
N THR A 11 9.67 45.69 -35.97
CA THR A 11 10.63 45.53 -34.87
C THR A 11 10.88 46.81 -34.07
N SER A 12 10.89 46.71 -32.74
CA SER A 12 11.65 47.62 -31.87
C SER A 12 12.46 46.82 -30.85
N LEU A 13 13.76 46.71 -31.13
CA LEU A 13 14.84 46.45 -30.19
C LEU A 13 14.95 47.64 -29.23
N PHE A 14 15.05 47.42 -27.91
CA PHE A 14 16.06 48.05 -27.03
C PHE A 14 16.17 47.29 -25.70
N PRO A 15 17.36 47.30 -25.07
CA PRO A 15 17.76 46.41 -23.98
C PRO A 15 17.47 47.03 -22.59
N GLY A 16 17.07 46.20 -21.64
CA GLY A 16 16.90 46.59 -20.25
C GLY A 16 17.35 45.45 -19.34
N VAL A 17 18.56 45.58 -18.81
CA VAL A 17 19.14 44.70 -17.78
C VAL A 17 18.54 45.07 -16.44
N ALA A 18 17.82 44.15 -15.78
CA ALA A 18 17.72 44.07 -14.31
C ALA A 18 17.07 42.76 -13.84
N ALA A 19 17.93 41.92 -13.25
CA ALA A 19 17.77 41.25 -11.95
C ALA A 19 16.65 40.22 -11.69
N ALA A 20 17.13 38.98 -11.47
CA ALA A 20 16.88 38.09 -10.32
C ALA A 20 15.51 37.44 -10.07
N GLY A 21 15.57 36.12 -9.88
CA GLY A 21 14.50 35.21 -9.43
C GLY A 21 14.15 34.21 -10.54
N GLY A 22 14.43 32.92 -10.49
CA GLY A 22 14.60 32.01 -9.35
C GLY A 22 13.67 30.82 -9.59
N GLY A 23 14.22 29.60 -9.55
CA GLY A 23 13.45 28.37 -9.36
C GLY A 23 12.86 27.73 -10.61
N GLY A 24 13.36 26.55 -10.95
CA GLY A 24 12.85 25.73 -12.02
C GLY A 24 11.58 24.97 -11.65
N SER A 25 11.05 24.24 -12.63
CA SER A 25 10.53 22.91 -12.37
C SER A 25 10.62 22.11 -13.66
N GLY A 26 11.63 21.24 -13.70
CA GLY A 26 11.71 20.18 -14.69
C GLY A 26 10.54 19.25 -14.46
N ALA A 27 9.74 19.03 -15.49
CA ALA A 27 8.79 17.94 -15.53
C ALA A 27 9.57 16.63 -15.43
N ALA A 28 9.56 16.01 -14.25
CA ALA A 28 10.02 14.66 -14.07
C ALA A 28 9.12 13.74 -14.93
N PRO A 29 9.68 12.83 -15.74
CA PRO A 29 8.88 11.81 -16.37
C PRO A 29 8.36 10.87 -15.28
N ALA A 30 7.04 10.67 -15.25
CA ALA A 30 6.41 9.62 -14.48
C ALA A 30 7.05 8.29 -14.86
N THR A 31 7.77 7.68 -13.92
CA THR A 31 8.32 6.33 -14.07
C THR A 31 7.12 5.39 -14.22
N ALA A 32 6.85 4.97 -15.45
CA ALA A 32 5.93 3.88 -15.73
C ALA A 32 6.44 2.65 -14.97
N GLU A 33 5.68 2.21 -13.98
CA GLU A 33 5.92 0.94 -13.31
C GLU A 33 5.86 -0.17 -14.39
N PRO A 34 6.82 -1.10 -14.42
CA PRO A 34 6.77 -2.17 -15.40
C PRO A 34 5.51 -2.99 -15.12
N ALA A 35 4.61 -3.06 -16.10
CA ALA A 35 3.53 -4.03 -16.12
C ALA A 35 4.15 -5.43 -16.03
N ASP A 36 4.15 -6.00 -14.82
CA ASP A 36 4.66 -7.33 -14.53
C ASP A 36 3.57 -8.34 -14.94
N ASP A 37 3.55 -8.65 -16.25
CA ASP A 37 2.70 -9.63 -16.94
C ASP A 37 3.04 -11.10 -16.57
N GLY A 38 3.13 -11.38 -15.27
CA GLY A 38 3.12 -12.74 -14.74
C GLY A 38 2.07 -12.85 -13.66
N LYS A 39 1.40 -14.00 -13.57
CA LYS A 39 0.32 -14.20 -12.60
C LYS A 39 0.78 -13.83 -11.18
N MET A 40 0.19 -12.78 -10.64
CA MET A 40 0.26 -12.48 -9.22
C MET A 40 -0.54 -13.55 -8.50
N VAL A 41 0.08 -14.17 -7.50
CA VAL A 41 -0.59 -15.17 -6.67
C VAL A 41 -1.02 -14.52 -5.38
N ASP A 42 -2.12 -15.01 -4.84
CA ASP A 42 -2.55 -14.70 -3.49
C ASP A 42 -1.59 -15.35 -2.49
N LEU A 43 -0.96 -14.53 -1.65
CA LEU A 43 0.08 -14.96 -0.71
C LEU A 43 -0.49 -15.40 0.64
N THR A 44 -1.81 -15.33 0.84
CA THR A 44 -2.46 -15.72 2.10
C THR A 44 -2.11 -17.16 2.51
N ARG A 45 -1.89 -18.04 1.53
CA ARG A 45 -1.48 -19.45 1.75
C ARG A 45 -0.05 -19.62 2.24
N MET A 46 0.81 -18.62 2.03
CA MET A 46 2.22 -18.63 2.42
C MET A 46 2.46 -17.95 3.76
N ILE A 47 1.42 -17.38 4.36
CA ILE A 47 1.49 -16.75 5.67
C ILE A 47 1.69 -17.82 6.75
N ASP A 48 2.63 -17.57 7.65
CA ASP A 48 2.83 -18.37 8.85
C ASP A 48 1.98 -17.82 10.00
N ASN A 49 0.79 -18.40 10.17
CA ASN A 49 -0.15 -18.00 11.22
C ASN A 49 0.43 -18.08 12.64
N LYS A 50 1.50 -18.85 12.89
CA LYS A 50 2.08 -18.99 14.24
C LYS A 50 2.94 -17.80 14.64
N GLU A 51 3.62 -17.22 13.66
CA GLU A 51 4.52 -16.08 13.84
C GLU A 51 3.78 -14.75 13.59
N CYS A 52 2.54 -14.80 13.10
CA CYS A 52 1.67 -13.64 12.99
C CYS A 52 1.13 -13.24 14.37
N TYR A 53 1.07 -11.95 14.64
CA TYR A 53 0.45 -11.39 15.83
C TYR A 53 -0.13 -10.02 15.52
N ALA A 54 -1.13 -9.62 16.30
CA ALA A 54 -1.59 -8.25 16.33
C ALA A 54 -1.37 -7.62 17.70
N ARG A 55 -1.18 -6.31 17.74
CA ARG A 55 -1.20 -5.50 18.96
C ARG A 55 -2.43 -4.63 18.94
N ASN A 56 -3.10 -4.54 20.09
CA ASN A 56 -4.34 -3.80 20.28
C ASN A 56 -5.54 -4.37 19.52
N GLU A 57 -5.57 -5.69 19.23
CA GLU A 57 -6.76 -6.35 18.68
C GLU A 57 -7.80 -6.65 19.76
N ALA A 58 -9.07 -6.49 19.42
CA ALA A 58 -10.19 -6.84 20.27
C ALA A 58 -10.31 -8.38 20.40
N PRO A 59 -10.55 -8.91 21.60
CA PRO A 59 -10.58 -10.37 21.83
C PRO A 59 -11.72 -11.09 21.07
N GLY A 60 -12.76 -10.36 20.64
CA GLY A 60 -13.85 -10.89 19.81
C GLY A 60 -13.54 -10.92 18.30
N PHE A 61 -12.49 -10.23 17.86
CA PHE A 61 -12.18 -9.98 16.45
C PHE A 61 -10.67 -10.14 16.18
N PRO A 62 -10.14 -11.38 16.29
CA PRO A 62 -8.73 -11.63 16.09
C PRO A 62 -8.29 -11.44 14.63
N MET A 63 -7.03 -11.07 14.45
CA MET A 63 -6.38 -10.87 13.17
C MET A 63 -6.48 -12.08 12.22
N THR A 64 -6.57 -13.30 12.74
CA THR A 64 -6.74 -14.52 11.94
C THR A 64 -7.97 -14.48 11.03
N ASN A 65 -9.01 -13.74 11.41
CA ASN A 65 -10.21 -13.59 10.62
C ASN A 65 -9.99 -12.75 9.35
N LEU A 66 -8.97 -11.87 9.33
CA LEU A 66 -8.63 -11.07 8.15
C LEU A 66 -8.25 -11.94 6.95
N PHE A 67 -7.65 -13.10 7.20
CA PHE A 67 -7.23 -14.06 6.17
C PHE A 67 -8.37 -14.90 5.62
N ILE A 68 -9.48 -15.02 6.36
CA ILE A 68 -10.68 -15.73 5.92
C ILE A 68 -11.37 -14.92 4.82
N GLY A 69 -11.30 -13.58 4.91
CA GLY A 69 -11.90 -12.66 3.95
C GLY A 69 -13.41 -12.49 4.12
N ASP A 70 -13.96 -12.87 5.27
CA ASP A 70 -15.34 -12.52 5.64
C ASP A 70 -15.34 -11.15 6.34
N THR A 71 -15.90 -10.15 5.65
CA THR A 71 -15.98 -8.77 6.14
C THR A 71 -16.65 -8.65 7.51
N ARG A 72 -17.52 -9.58 7.88
CA ARG A 72 -18.26 -9.56 9.17
C ARG A 72 -17.41 -10.03 10.35
N LEU A 73 -16.39 -10.83 10.08
CA LEU A 73 -15.56 -11.46 11.11
C LEU A 73 -14.21 -10.78 11.28
N GLY A 74 -13.89 -9.76 10.47
CA GLY A 74 -12.57 -9.13 10.42
C GLY A 74 -11.98 -8.62 11.75
N CYS A 75 -10.84 -7.96 11.70
CA CYS A 75 -10.15 -7.51 12.91
C CYS A 75 -10.61 -6.11 13.33
N LYS A 76 -10.71 -5.88 14.63
CA LYS A 76 -11.07 -4.58 15.21
C LYS A 76 -10.11 -4.27 16.36
N SER A 77 -9.83 -3.00 16.60
CA SER A 77 -9.06 -2.57 17.76
C SER A 77 -9.89 -2.56 19.05
N ASP A 78 -9.23 -2.78 20.19
CA ASP A 78 -9.91 -2.89 21.49
C ASP A 78 -10.09 -1.55 22.20
N ALA A 79 -9.04 -0.71 22.18
CA ALA A 79 -8.97 0.47 23.03
C ALA A 79 -8.96 1.82 22.28
N ASP A 80 -8.34 1.88 21.11
CA ASP A 80 -8.12 3.11 20.35
C ASP A 80 -7.99 2.82 18.84
N GLU A 81 -7.71 3.84 18.04
CA GLU A 81 -7.53 3.75 16.59
C GLU A 81 -6.21 3.09 16.14
N GLN A 82 -5.26 2.90 17.06
CA GLN A 82 -3.94 2.40 16.73
C GLN A 82 -3.93 0.87 16.72
N LEU A 83 -3.57 0.27 15.59
CA LEU A 83 -3.54 -1.19 15.44
C LEU A 83 -2.30 -1.63 14.69
N ILE A 84 -1.57 -2.60 15.24
CA ILE A 84 -0.41 -3.21 14.57
C ILE A 84 -0.77 -4.63 14.16
N LEU A 85 -0.58 -4.94 12.89
CA LEU A 85 -0.77 -6.27 12.32
C LEU A 85 0.57 -6.77 11.76
N HIS A 86 1.17 -7.74 12.43
CA HIS A 86 2.40 -8.37 11.99
C HIS A 86 2.12 -9.69 11.26
N ILE A 87 2.55 -9.76 10.01
CA ILE A 87 2.38 -10.92 9.13
C ILE A 87 3.75 -11.47 8.78
N SER A 88 4.00 -12.72 9.15
CA SER A 88 5.19 -13.45 8.75
C SER A 88 4.86 -14.42 7.63
N PHE A 89 5.78 -14.59 6.68
CA PHE A 89 5.68 -15.56 5.59
C PHE A 89 6.64 -16.72 5.84
N GLN A 90 6.20 -17.93 5.47
CA GLN A 90 7.01 -19.15 5.60
C GLN A 90 8.27 -19.10 4.71
N GLU A 91 8.16 -18.46 3.55
CA GLU A 91 9.25 -18.25 2.59
C GLU A 91 9.35 -16.77 2.24
N PHE A 92 10.48 -16.35 1.67
CA PHE A 92 10.61 -14.99 1.17
C PHE A 92 9.68 -14.77 -0.02
N VAL A 93 8.89 -13.70 0.00
CA VAL A 93 7.97 -13.32 -1.06
C VAL A 93 8.31 -11.94 -1.62
N LYS A 94 7.83 -11.67 -2.83
CA LYS A 94 7.81 -10.34 -3.44
C LYS A 94 6.40 -9.81 -3.35
N LEU A 95 6.18 -8.72 -2.61
CA LEU A 95 4.87 -8.06 -2.54
C LEU A 95 4.76 -7.04 -3.65
N HIS A 96 3.69 -7.10 -4.44
CA HIS A 96 3.45 -6.15 -5.50
C HIS A 96 2.20 -5.32 -5.24
N SER A 97 1.12 -5.95 -4.78
CA SER A 97 -0.12 -5.25 -4.45
C SER A 97 -0.72 -5.82 -3.18
N LEU A 98 -1.48 -4.99 -2.46
CA LEU A 98 -2.27 -5.42 -1.32
C LEU A 98 -3.70 -4.95 -1.48
N LYS A 99 -4.61 -5.57 -0.74
CA LYS A 99 -6.01 -5.16 -0.69
C LYS A 99 -6.50 -5.24 0.74
N PHE A 100 -6.91 -4.09 1.25
CA PHE A 100 -7.67 -3.99 2.48
C PHE A 100 -9.16 -4.00 2.13
N THR A 101 -9.95 -4.62 2.98
CA THR A 101 -11.42 -4.59 2.87
C THR A 101 -12.01 -3.94 4.11
N GLU A 102 -13.01 -3.10 3.90
CA GLU A 102 -13.84 -2.50 4.95
C GLU A 102 -14.52 -3.55 5.85
N PHE A 103 -14.62 -3.23 7.14
CA PHE A 103 -15.31 -4.08 8.09
C PHE A 103 -16.83 -4.01 7.89
N ASN A 104 -17.49 -5.17 7.98
CA ASN A 104 -18.93 -5.35 7.90
C ASN A 104 -19.58 -4.59 6.71
N GLN A 105 -18.97 -4.67 5.52
CA GLN A 105 -19.43 -4.01 4.29
C GLN A 105 -19.53 -2.47 4.38
N GLY A 106 -18.65 -1.85 5.19
CA GLY A 106 -18.60 -0.40 5.31
C GLY A 106 -19.76 0.17 6.13
N LEU A 107 -20.35 -0.64 7.02
CA LEU A 107 -21.43 -0.19 7.90
C LEU A 107 -20.99 1.01 8.76
N ASN A 108 -19.73 1.00 9.20
CA ASN A 108 -19.10 2.05 9.98
C ASN A 108 -17.91 2.61 9.20
N PRO A 109 -18.11 3.59 8.31
CA PRO A 109 -17.03 4.15 7.51
C PRO A 109 -16.03 4.95 8.36
N GLU A 110 -16.40 5.34 9.58
CA GLU A 110 -15.61 6.10 10.55
C GLU A 110 -14.50 5.23 11.17
N GLU A 111 -14.75 3.93 11.33
CA GLU A 111 -13.80 2.95 11.88
C GLU A 111 -12.78 2.47 10.83
N ASN A 112 -12.93 2.88 9.57
CA ASN A 112 -12.02 2.47 8.51
C ASN A 112 -10.65 3.13 8.70
N PRO A 113 -9.54 2.40 8.50
CA PRO A 113 -8.21 2.99 8.59
C PRO A 113 -7.98 4.00 7.47
N SER A 114 -7.47 5.17 7.84
CA SER A 114 -7.12 6.26 6.91
C SER A 114 -5.65 6.25 6.58
N ARG A 115 -4.77 6.05 7.59
CA ARG A 115 -3.32 6.08 7.39
C ARG A 115 -2.67 4.81 7.89
N VAL A 116 -2.01 4.10 6.97
CA VAL A 116 -1.35 2.81 7.24
C VAL A 116 0.11 2.85 6.83
N HIS A 117 0.98 2.63 7.81
CA HIS A 117 2.42 2.49 7.62
C HIS A 117 2.80 1.03 7.43
N ILE A 118 3.67 0.79 6.45
CA ILE A 118 4.13 -0.56 6.11
C ILE A 118 5.63 -0.67 6.42
N TYR A 119 5.96 -1.66 7.21
CA TYR A 119 7.33 -2.05 7.53
C TYR A 119 7.59 -3.46 6.99
N VAL A 120 8.78 -3.69 6.43
CA VAL A 120 9.18 -5.01 5.93
C VAL A 120 10.41 -5.52 6.64
N ASN A 121 10.47 -6.85 6.83
CA ASN A 121 11.57 -7.57 7.48
C ASN A 121 11.90 -7.02 8.88
N ARG A 122 10.88 -6.60 9.62
CA ARG A 122 10.97 -6.07 10.98
C ARG A 122 10.01 -6.86 11.85
N GLU A 123 10.56 -7.57 12.82
CA GLU A 123 9.79 -8.34 13.81
C GLU A 123 9.69 -7.53 15.10
N ASN A 124 8.63 -7.75 15.88
CA ASN A 124 8.37 -7.08 17.16
C ASN A 124 8.41 -5.55 17.13
N LEU A 125 7.73 -4.91 16.16
CA LEU A 125 7.51 -3.46 16.20
C LEU A 125 6.51 -3.12 17.30
N GLY A 126 6.94 -2.34 18.29
CA GLY A 126 6.06 -1.64 19.22
C GLY A 126 5.55 -0.33 18.63
N PHE A 127 4.53 0.26 19.26
CA PHE A 127 4.03 1.58 18.88
C PHE A 127 5.12 2.65 18.99
N GLU A 128 5.93 2.63 20.05
CA GLU A 128 7.07 3.54 20.21
C GLU A 128 8.13 3.36 19.11
N ASP A 129 8.41 2.11 18.69
CA ASP A 129 9.36 1.86 17.60
C ASP A 129 8.85 2.35 16.23
N CYS A 130 7.53 2.40 16.04
CA CYS A 130 6.93 2.92 14.81
C CYS A 130 7.16 4.43 14.65
N ASP A 131 7.33 5.19 15.73
CA ASP A 131 7.64 6.62 15.69
C ASP A 131 9.11 6.89 15.36
N ASP A 132 10.02 6.03 15.82
CA ASP A 132 11.47 6.17 15.58
C ASP A 132 11.92 5.62 14.23
N VAL A 133 11.15 4.73 13.61
CA VAL A 133 11.53 4.01 12.40
C VAL A 133 10.76 4.54 11.20
N ASP A 134 11.48 4.97 10.16
CA ASP A 134 10.82 5.34 8.91
C ASP A 134 10.10 4.15 8.25
N PRO A 135 8.81 4.29 7.92
CA PRO A 135 8.06 3.28 7.20
C PRO A 135 8.63 3.09 5.79
N THR A 136 8.59 1.84 5.31
CA THR A 136 9.02 1.53 3.94
C THR A 136 8.10 2.17 2.90
N GLN A 137 6.80 2.17 3.22
CA GLN A 137 5.77 2.85 2.46
C GLN A 137 4.65 3.25 3.41
N THR A 138 4.17 4.47 3.29
CA THR A 138 2.91 4.94 3.90
C THR A 138 1.82 4.89 2.85
N LEU A 139 0.65 4.38 3.24
CA LEU A 139 -0.56 4.37 2.44
C LEU A 139 -1.59 5.29 3.09
N ASP A 140 -2.05 6.26 2.33
CA ASP A 140 -3.24 7.04 2.66
C ASP A 140 -4.44 6.34 1.97
N LEU A 141 -5.26 5.68 2.76
CA LEU A 141 -6.42 4.92 2.34
C LEU A 141 -7.65 5.82 2.37
N THR A 142 -8.47 5.74 1.33
CA THR A 142 -9.79 6.36 1.34
C THR A 142 -10.88 5.29 1.48
N ALA A 143 -12.06 5.70 1.92
CA ALA A 143 -13.22 4.80 1.98
C ALA A 143 -13.57 4.17 0.61
N ALA A 144 -13.12 4.76 -0.52
CA ALA A 144 -13.32 4.17 -1.84
C ALA A 144 -12.36 2.99 -2.10
N ASP A 145 -11.13 3.06 -1.60
CA ASP A 145 -10.10 2.03 -1.77
C ASP A 145 -10.34 0.77 -0.93
N LEU A 146 -11.08 0.94 0.18
CA LEU A 146 -11.44 -0.15 1.09
C LEU A 146 -12.66 -0.95 0.65
N ARG A 147 -13.36 -0.50 -0.41
CA ARG A 147 -14.53 -1.22 -0.92
C ARG A 147 -14.15 -2.58 -1.46
N GLU A 148 -15.03 -3.56 -1.29
CA GLU A 148 -14.80 -4.90 -1.85
C GLU A 148 -14.61 -4.86 -3.38
N SER A 149 -15.27 -3.92 -4.08
CA SER A 149 -15.13 -3.72 -5.52
C SER A 149 -13.90 -2.89 -5.94
N ALA A 150 -13.14 -2.36 -4.99
CA ALA A 150 -11.96 -1.54 -5.28
C ALA A 150 -10.80 -2.39 -5.82
N ASP A 151 -9.94 -1.73 -6.60
CA ASP A 151 -8.70 -2.33 -7.09
C ASP A 151 -7.69 -2.55 -5.95
N ALA A 152 -6.76 -3.48 -6.16
CA ALA A 152 -5.69 -3.70 -5.18
C ALA A 152 -4.70 -2.52 -5.22
N ILE A 153 -4.32 -2.04 -4.05
CA ILE A 153 -3.36 -0.94 -3.88
C ILE A 153 -1.97 -1.43 -4.30
N HIS A 154 -1.37 -0.72 -5.24
CA HIS A 154 -0.04 -1.00 -5.73
C HIS A 154 1.02 -0.53 -4.73
N LEU A 155 1.88 -1.46 -4.32
CA LEU A 155 3.05 -1.17 -3.51
C LEU A 155 4.24 -0.87 -4.39
N LYS A 156 5.22 -0.14 -3.86
CA LYS A 156 6.48 0.15 -4.55
C LYS A 156 7.34 -1.11 -4.64
N PHE A 157 7.02 -2.02 -5.56
CA PHE A 157 7.62 -3.36 -5.72
C PHE A 157 9.15 -3.38 -5.59
N VAL A 158 9.85 -2.32 -5.99
CA VAL A 158 11.31 -2.15 -5.82
C VAL A 158 11.80 -2.27 -4.37
N LYS A 159 10.99 -1.84 -3.40
CA LYS A 159 11.28 -1.99 -1.95
C LYS A 159 10.84 -3.34 -1.39
N PHE A 160 9.89 -3.99 -2.06
CA PHE A 160 9.26 -5.24 -1.63
C PHE A 160 9.77 -6.46 -2.44
N GLN A 161 11.04 -6.45 -2.87
CA GLN A 161 11.64 -7.56 -3.64
C GLN A 161 11.90 -8.83 -2.82
N ARG A 162 12.03 -8.69 -1.50
CA ARG A 162 12.36 -9.80 -0.60
C ARG A 162 11.79 -9.50 0.79
N VAL A 163 10.58 -10.01 1.01
CA VAL A 163 9.81 -9.81 2.24
C VAL A 163 9.66 -11.16 2.93
N ARG A 164 10.18 -11.27 4.15
CA ARG A 164 9.94 -12.40 5.05
C ARG A 164 8.81 -12.09 6.02
N SER A 165 8.76 -10.86 6.52
CA SER A 165 7.69 -10.39 7.39
C SER A 165 7.29 -8.99 6.97
N VAL A 166 6.01 -8.66 7.15
CA VAL A 166 5.44 -7.35 6.88
C VAL A 166 4.59 -6.95 8.08
N THR A 167 4.80 -5.73 8.55
CA THR A 167 4.02 -5.15 9.64
C THR A 167 3.22 -3.98 9.09
N PHE A 168 1.92 -4.00 9.30
CA PHE A 168 1.01 -2.91 9.02
C PHE A 168 0.71 -2.20 10.33
N PHE A 169 1.04 -0.92 10.41
CA PHE A 169 0.69 -0.06 11.53
C PHE A 169 -0.36 0.93 11.06
N ILE A 170 -1.56 0.81 11.61
CA ILE A 170 -2.63 1.77 11.43
C ILE A 170 -2.40 2.85 12.48
N GLU A 171 -2.05 4.05 12.02
CA GLU A 171 -1.83 5.21 12.87
C GLU A 171 -3.12 5.97 13.11
N ASP A 172 -3.95 6.08 12.07
CA ASP A 172 -5.13 6.95 12.06
C ASP A 172 -6.28 6.30 11.27
N ASN A 173 -7.52 6.63 11.67
CA ASN A 173 -8.74 6.13 11.05
C ASN A 173 -9.60 7.28 10.50
N ALA A 174 -10.84 7.02 10.10
CA ALA A 174 -11.72 8.01 9.50
C ALA A 174 -12.49 8.87 10.53
N GLY A 175 -11.97 8.96 11.76
CA GLY A 175 -12.54 9.73 12.87
C GLY A 175 -13.41 8.91 13.83
N GLY A 176 -13.26 7.58 13.84
CA GLY A 176 -13.93 6.68 14.78
C GLY A 176 -13.09 6.45 16.05
N ASP A 177 -13.72 5.95 17.12
CA ASP A 177 -13.02 5.66 18.38
C ASP A 177 -12.05 4.46 18.27
N VAL A 178 -12.26 3.61 17.25
CA VAL A 178 -11.60 2.32 17.05
C VAL A 178 -11.46 2.03 15.56
N SER A 179 -10.41 1.30 15.20
CA SER A 179 -10.10 0.91 13.83
C SER A 179 -10.59 -0.51 13.54
N ALA A 180 -11.28 -0.70 12.42
CA ALA A 180 -11.80 -1.99 12.00
C ALA A 180 -11.44 -2.30 10.54
N LEU A 181 -11.05 -3.55 10.29
CA LEU A 181 -10.69 -4.09 9.00
C LEU A 181 -11.46 -5.38 8.75
N GLY A 182 -12.16 -5.48 7.62
CA GLY A 182 -12.91 -6.68 7.24
C GLY A 182 -12.05 -7.79 6.67
N GLY A 183 -10.94 -7.44 6.02
CA GLY A 183 -10.06 -8.42 5.40
C GLY A 183 -8.76 -7.81 4.89
N LEU A 184 -7.76 -8.68 4.74
CA LEU A 184 -6.47 -8.32 4.18
C LEU A 184 -6.02 -9.40 3.20
N LYS A 185 -5.76 -9.01 1.96
CA LYS A 185 -5.22 -9.87 0.91
C LYS A 185 -3.92 -9.29 0.38
N LEU A 186 -2.92 -10.14 0.24
CA LEU A 186 -1.59 -9.77 -0.23
C LEU A 186 -1.32 -10.50 -1.55
N TYR A 187 -0.99 -9.73 -2.59
CA TYR A 187 -0.71 -10.23 -3.92
C TYR A 187 0.75 -10.05 -4.27
N GLY A 188 1.33 -11.12 -4.81
CA GLY A 188 2.73 -11.10 -5.17
C GLY A 188 3.20 -12.43 -5.70
N ARG A 189 4.48 -12.75 -5.47
CA ARG A 189 5.06 -14.05 -5.87
C ARG A 189 6.06 -14.53 -4.83
N PRO A 190 6.16 -15.83 -4.57
CA PRO A 190 7.29 -16.35 -3.79
C PRO A 190 8.60 -16.05 -4.50
N VAL A 191 9.61 -15.65 -3.75
CA VAL A 191 11.00 -15.63 -4.21
C VAL A 191 11.44 -17.08 -4.25
N ALA A 192 11.19 -17.74 -5.39
CA ALA A 192 11.55 -19.12 -5.60
C ALA A 192 13.04 -19.32 -5.26
N THR A 193 13.29 -19.92 -4.10
CA THR A 193 14.60 -20.50 -3.78
C THR A 193 14.57 -21.86 -4.46
N THR A 194 15.06 -21.91 -5.71
CA THR A 194 15.21 -23.09 -6.58
C THR A 194 14.83 -24.42 -5.92
N ASN A 195 13.54 -24.77 -5.90
CA ASN A 195 13.11 -26.07 -5.42
C ASN A 195 13.34 -27.06 -6.57
N MET A 196 14.52 -27.69 -6.60
CA MET A 196 14.98 -28.67 -7.60
C MET A 196 14.18 -29.99 -7.62
N SER A 197 12.99 -30.01 -7.00
CA SER A 197 12.18 -31.19 -6.76
C SER A 197 11.13 -31.45 -7.85
N GLU A 198 10.79 -30.45 -8.68
CA GLU A 198 9.77 -30.60 -9.74
C GLU A 198 10.29 -31.20 -11.06
N PHE A 199 11.58 -31.54 -11.19
CA PHE A 199 12.11 -32.13 -12.43
C PHE A 199 12.10 -33.68 -12.47
N LYS A 200 11.50 -34.36 -11.48
CA LYS A 200 11.39 -35.82 -11.47
C LYS A 200 9.94 -36.28 -11.57
N LYS A 201 9.42 -36.31 -12.81
CA LYS A 201 8.60 -37.41 -13.38
C LYS A 201 7.94 -36.99 -14.70
N LYS A 202 8.72 -37.03 -15.77
CA LYS A 202 8.24 -37.46 -17.09
C LYS A 202 9.23 -38.46 -17.64
N THR A 203 9.04 -39.73 -17.29
CA THR A 203 9.60 -40.88 -17.99
C THR A 203 8.53 -41.94 -18.00
#